data_AF-A0A9P0Z3C0-F1
#
_entry.id   AF-A0A9P0Z3C0-F1
#
_cell.length_a   1.000
_cell.length_b   1.000
_cell.length_c   1.000
_cell.angle_alpha   90.00
_cell.angle_beta   90.00
_cell.angle_gamma   90.00
#
_symmetry.space_group_name_H-M   'P 1'
#
loop_
_entity.id
_entity.type
_entity.pdbx_description
1 polymer ?
#
loop_
_entity_poly.entity_id
_entity_poly.type
_entity_poly.pdbx_seq_one_letter_code
_entity_poly.pdbx_strand_id
1 'polypeptide(L)'
;MGRFCNILDVNDNVPENLHSVSEFEAPASPESTYDQAFLGEEDFVKDPMVVPPQLHLTVLDSEQTDGTDVSSKPQHVVLNHLFVEKELS
;
A
#
# COMPACT_ATOMS: atom_id res chain seq x y z
N MET A 1 4.60 -34.46 -46.90
CA MET A 1 4.89 -34.32 -45.45
C MET A 1 4.66 -32.86 -45.07
N GLY A 2 3.54 -32.57 -44.41
CA GLY A 2 3.18 -31.20 -44.02
C GLY A 2 3.89 -30.79 -42.73
N ARG A 3 4.44 -29.56 -42.69
CA ARG A 3 5.04 -29.00 -41.47
C ARG A 3 3.93 -28.39 -40.63
N PHE A 4 3.82 -28.82 -39.38
CA PHE A 4 2.96 -28.19 -38.38
C PHE A 4 3.71 -27.00 -37.80
N CYS A 5 3.12 -25.82 -37.89
CA CYS A 5 3.65 -24.62 -37.27
C CYS A 5 2.58 -24.05 -36.34
N ASN A 6 3.02 -23.56 -35.18
CA ASN A 6 2.15 -22.81 -34.29
C ASN A 6 1.98 -21.41 -34.86
N ILE A 7 0.74 -20.98 -35.04
CA ILE A 7 0.39 -19.63 -35.43
C ILE A 7 -0.12 -18.93 -34.17
N LEU A 8 0.50 -17.82 -33.81
CA LEU A 8 0.06 -16.95 -32.72
C LEU A 8 -0.46 -15.66 -33.36
N ASP A 9 -1.76 -15.39 -33.19
CA ASP A 9 -2.34 -14.10 -33.58
C ASP A 9 -2.03 -13.07 -32.49
N VAL A 10 -1.47 -11.94 -32.91
CA VAL A 10 -1.02 -10.84 -32.02
C VAL A 10 -1.89 -9.59 -32.19
N ASN A 11 -2.88 -9.62 -33.10
CA ASN A 11 -3.81 -8.51 -33.31
C ASN A 11 -4.98 -8.52 -32.32
N ASP A 12 -5.28 -9.66 -31.71
CA ASP A 12 -6.12 -9.73 -30.52
C ASP A 12 -5.29 -9.25 -29.32
N ASN A 13 -5.11 -7.93 -29.23
CA ASN A 13 -4.77 -7.29 -27.97
C ASN A 13 -5.98 -7.48 -27.04
N VAL A 14 -6.09 -8.65 -26.42
CA VAL A 14 -6.90 -8.84 -25.23
C VAL A 14 -6.27 -7.90 -24.21
N PRO A 15 -6.94 -6.80 -23.85
CA PRO A 15 -6.41 -5.92 -22.81
C PRO A 15 -6.12 -6.83 -21.62
N GLU A 16 -4.93 -6.72 -21.02
CA GLU A 16 -4.63 -7.36 -19.74
C GLU A 16 -5.90 -7.26 -18.91
N ASN A 17 -6.48 -8.42 -18.58
CA ASN A 17 -7.84 -8.53 -18.10
C ASN A 17 -8.07 -7.44 -17.03
N LEU A 18 -8.73 -6.34 -17.40
CA LEU A 18 -8.92 -5.19 -16.49
C LEU A 18 -9.83 -5.58 -15.33
N HIS A 19 -10.52 -6.71 -15.44
CA HIS A 19 -11.24 -7.32 -14.33
C HIS A 19 -10.29 -7.91 -13.26
N SER A 20 -9.04 -8.21 -13.61
CA SER A 20 -7.99 -8.69 -12.71
C SER A 20 -7.42 -7.60 -11.80
N VAL A 21 -7.59 -6.32 -12.13
CA VAL A 21 -7.05 -5.23 -11.30
C VAL A 21 -7.99 -4.78 -10.19
N SER A 22 -9.20 -5.35 -10.10
CA SER A 22 -10.17 -5.02 -9.03
C SER A 22 -9.64 -5.37 -7.63
N GLU A 23 -8.72 -6.33 -7.51
CA GLU A 23 -8.07 -6.66 -6.24
C GLU A 23 -7.18 -5.50 -5.71
N PHE A 24 -6.70 -4.63 -6.60
CA PHE A 24 -5.86 -3.49 -6.25
C PHE A 24 -6.65 -2.18 -6.08
N GLU A 25 -7.95 -2.19 -6.38
CA GLU A 25 -8.82 -1.04 -6.14
C GLU A 25 -9.16 -0.98 -4.65
N ALA A 26 -9.13 0.23 -4.09
CA ALA A 26 -9.55 0.42 -2.71
C ALA A 26 -11.03 0.01 -2.57
N PRO A 27 -11.39 -0.78 -1.54
CA PRO A 27 -12.79 -1.14 -1.33
C PRO A 27 -13.63 0.12 -1.13
N ALA A 28 -14.82 0.15 -1.73
CA ALA A 28 -15.76 1.24 -1.54
C ALA A 28 -16.10 1.38 -0.04
N SER A 29 -16.20 2.62 0.43
CA SER A 29 -16.75 2.88 1.76
C SER A 29 -18.17 2.29 1.85
N PRO A 30 -18.57 1.76 3.01
CA PRO A 30 -19.92 1.22 3.20
C PRO A 30 -20.99 2.31 2.98
N GLU A 31 -22.13 1.93 2.39
CA GLU A 31 -23.29 2.80 2.07
C GLU A 31 -23.97 3.41 3.30
N SER A 32 -23.78 2.80 4.48
CA SER A 32 -24.20 3.33 5.78
C SER A 32 -22.95 3.49 6.63
N THR A 33 -22.88 4.62 7.35
CA THR A 33 -21.78 5.02 8.24
C THR A 33 -21.20 3.82 8.99
N TYR A 34 -19.87 3.78 9.13
CA TYR A 34 -19.18 2.92 10.11
C TYR A 34 -20.03 2.80 11.37
N ASP A 35 -20.46 1.58 11.69
CA ASP A 35 -21.28 1.35 12.87
C ASP A 35 -20.56 1.95 14.07
N GLN A 36 -21.20 2.89 14.77
CA GLN A 36 -20.62 3.57 15.92
C GLN A 36 -20.90 2.76 17.20
N ALA A 37 -20.99 1.43 17.06
CA ALA A 37 -21.09 0.49 18.14
C ALA A 37 -19.79 0.51 18.96
N PHE A 38 -19.94 0.38 20.28
CA PHE A 38 -18.80 0.18 21.15
C PHE A 38 -18.22 -1.22 20.94
N LEU A 39 -16.89 -1.32 20.93
CA LEU A 39 -16.19 -2.61 20.88
C LEU A 39 -16.52 -3.43 22.13
N GLY A 40 -16.80 -4.73 21.94
CA GLY A 40 -17.10 -5.68 23.01
C GLY A 40 -15.84 -6.31 23.60
N GLU A 41 -15.97 -7.09 24.67
CA GLU A 41 -14.81 -7.77 25.28
C GLU A 41 -14.16 -8.78 24.31
N GLU A 42 -14.95 -9.38 23.42
CA GLU A 42 -14.50 -10.30 22.38
C GLU A 42 -13.48 -9.69 21.41
N ASP A 43 -13.58 -8.38 21.14
CA ASP A 43 -12.70 -7.65 20.22
C ASP A 43 -11.29 -7.47 20.80
N PHE A 44 -11.16 -7.49 22.13
CA PHE A 44 -9.90 -7.34 22.86
C PHE A 44 -9.21 -8.69 23.16
N VAL A 45 -9.82 -9.83 22.81
CA VAL A 45 -9.23 -11.16 23.02
C VAL A 45 -7.99 -11.37 22.15
N LYS A 46 -7.87 -10.63 21.06
CA LYS A 46 -6.72 -10.69 20.15
C LYS A 46 -5.70 -9.62 20.52
N ASP A 47 -4.45 -10.04 20.73
CA ASP A 47 -3.36 -9.10 20.92
C ASP A 47 -3.19 -8.17 19.70
N PRO A 48 -2.88 -6.88 19.93
CA PRO A 48 -2.61 -5.94 18.85
C PRO A 48 -1.38 -6.39 18.07
N MET A 49 -1.38 -6.15 16.75
CA MET A 49 -0.21 -6.42 15.93
C MET A 49 0.95 -5.52 16.36
N VAL A 50 2.16 -6.10 16.36
CA VAL A 50 3.40 -5.38 16.61
C VAL A 50 3.60 -4.34 15.51
N VAL A 51 4.06 -3.15 15.90
CA VAL A 51 4.35 -2.06 14.97
C VAL A 51 5.46 -2.50 14.00
N PRO A 52 5.25 -2.39 12.67
CA PRO A 52 6.28 -2.70 11.70
C PRO A 52 7.52 -1.81 11.88
N PRO A 53 8.75 -2.37 11.84
CA PRO A 53 9.97 -1.60 12.07
C PRO A 53 10.19 -0.53 11.00
N GLN A 54 9.58 -0.66 9.81
CA GLN A 54 9.67 0.36 8.76
C GLN A 54 9.07 1.70 9.20
N LEU A 55 8.07 1.71 10.08
CA LEU A 55 7.41 2.94 10.56
C LEU A 55 8.25 3.73 11.55
N HIS A 56 9.39 3.18 11.99
CA HIS A 56 10.34 3.90 12.84
C HIS A 56 11.28 4.79 12.02
N LEU A 57 11.29 4.64 10.68
CA LEU A 57 12.07 5.47 9.77
C LEU A 57 11.24 6.72 9.43
N THR A 58 11.66 7.88 9.91
CA THR A 58 11.04 9.14 9.49
C THR A 58 11.62 9.56 8.14
N VAL A 59 10.80 10.11 7.25
CA VAL A 59 11.28 10.70 5.98
C VAL A 59 12.12 11.96 6.24
N LEU A 60 12.03 12.53 7.44
CA LEU A 60 12.69 13.77 7.85
C LEU A 60 14.12 13.54 8.36
N ASP A 61 14.43 12.36 8.94
CA ASP A 61 15.76 12.04 9.48
C ASP A 61 16.77 11.56 8.42
N SER A 62 16.41 11.56 7.13
CA SER A 62 17.41 11.35 6.07
C SER A 62 18.27 12.62 5.97
N GLU A 63 19.34 12.69 6.77
CA GLU A 63 20.30 13.78 6.71
C GLU A 63 20.74 13.98 5.26
N GLN A 64 20.37 15.13 4.71
CA GLN A 64 20.70 15.58 3.38
C GLN A 64 22.20 15.85 3.34
N THR A 65 22.98 14.79 3.18
CA THR A 65 24.41 14.88 2.92
C THR A 65 24.59 15.32 1.47
N ASP A 66 25.15 16.52 1.34
CA ASP A 66 25.65 17.13 0.10
C ASP A 66 24.61 17.63 -0.90
N GLY A 67 24.00 18.79 -0.58
CA GLY A 67 23.75 19.89 -1.52
C GLY A 67 22.91 19.60 -2.78
N THR A 68 22.29 18.44 -2.83
CA THR A 68 21.45 17.98 -3.92
C THR A 68 20.09 17.75 -3.30
N ASP A 69 19.11 18.56 -3.70
CA ASP A 69 17.70 18.51 -3.26
C ASP A 69 16.98 17.22 -3.74
N VAL A 70 17.64 16.08 -3.68
CA VAL A 70 17.09 14.77 -3.97
C VAL A 70 16.84 14.12 -2.62
N SER A 71 15.76 14.54 -1.95
CA SER A 71 15.17 13.71 -0.90
C SER A 71 15.02 12.30 -1.46
N SER A 72 15.72 11.32 -0.87
CA SER A 72 15.67 9.94 -1.34
C SER A 72 14.20 9.50 -1.35
N LYS A 73 13.72 8.96 -2.48
CA LYS A 73 12.31 8.59 -2.65
C LYS A 73 11.84 7.75 -1.45
N PRO A 74 10.80 8.18 -0.71
CA PRO A 74 10.38 7.48 0.50
C PRO A 74 9.91 6.06 0.17
N GLN A 75 10.12 5.14 1.10
CA GLN A 75 9.53 3.80 1.00
C GLN A 75 8.01 3.94 1.01
N HIS A 76 7.32 3.23 0.12
CA HIS A 76 5.86 3.33 0.02
C HIS A 76 5.14 2.95 1.34
N VAL A 77 5.78 2.12 2.17
CA VAL A 77 5.26 1.66 3.47
C VAL A 77 5.19 2.79 4.51
N VAL A 78 5.97 3.86 4.38
CA VAL A 78 5.93 4.99 5.34
C VAL A 78 4.96 6.09 4.91
N LEU A 79 4.36 6.00 3.73
CA LEU A 79 3.38 6.98 3.24
C LEU A 79 2.03 6.80 3.93
N ASN A 80 1.25 7.89 4.06
CA ASN A 80 -0.05 7.95 4.72
C ASN A 80 -0.04 7.71 6.25
N HIS A 81 1.15 7.75 6.88
CA HIS A 81 1.31 7.69 8.33
C HIS A 81 1.60 9.08 8.91
N LEU A 82 1.07 9.37 10.10
CA LEU A 82 1.30 10.63 10.82
C LEU A 82 2.59 10.54 11.65
N PHE A 83 3.54 11.44 11.38
CA PHE A 83 4.76 11.61 12.16
C PHE A 83 4.66 12.93 12.93
N VAL A 84 4.92 12.89 14.25
CA VAL A 84 4.86 14.06 15.13
C VAL A 84 6.16 14.15 15.90
N GLU A 85 6.82 15.30 15.82
CA GLU A 85 7.99 15.58 16.65
C GLU A 85 7.55 15.74 18.10
N LYS A 86 8.22 15.03 19.01
CA LYS A 86 7.97 15.18 20.43
C LYS A 86 8.63 16.48 20.89
N GLU A 87 7.83 17.53 21.07
CA GLU A 87 8.21 18.72 21.83
C GLU A 87 8.66 18.27 23.24
N LEU A 88 9.96 18.33 23.52
CA LEU A 88 10.50 18.11 24.85
C LEU A 88 10.26 19.37 25.68
N SER A 89 9.17 19.40 26.44
CA SER A 89 8.90 20.42 27.47
C SER A 89 9.76 20.22 28.72
#